data_AF-A0A0B8Q7K1-F1
#
_entry.id   AF-A0A0B8Q7K1-F1
#
_cell.length_a   1.000
_cell.length_b   1.000
_cell.length_c   1.000
_cell.angle_alpha   90.00
_cell.angle_beta   90.00
_cell.angle_gamma   90.00
#
_symmetry.space_group_name_H-M   'P 1'
#
loop_
_entity.id
_entity.type
_entity.pdbx_description
1 polymer ?
#
loop_
_entity_poly.entity_id
_entity_poly.type
_entity_poly.pdbx_seq_one_letter_code
_entity_poly.pdbx_strand_id
1 'polypeptide(L)'
;MIEDKFVNGRPEWDLAGAEFVQDVVPFEEMKLRMLNGSHSFLAYLGYLGGYAHISDTMTNTDYRKAAFDMMIKAQAPTLSMPAGTDLEAYATLLIERFSNPSLKHQTWQIAMDGSQKIAQRMGGSLRHHIENGTDYKWLA
;
A
#
# COMPACT_ATOMS: atom_id res chain seq x y z
N MET A 1 -14.31 4.28 1.23
CA MET A 1 -14.63 5.51 0.51
C MET A 1 -15.33 5.14 -0.79
N ILE A 2 -16.40 5.85 -1.14
CA ILE A 2 -17.27 5.59 -2.28
C ILE A 2 -17.64 6.95 -2.91
N GLU A 3 -17.70 7.04 -4.24
CA GLU A 3 -18.33 8.20 -4.88
C GLU A 3 -19.86 8.09 -4.78
N ASP A 4 -20.54 9.14 -4.31
CA ASP A 4 -22.00 9.11 -4.14
C ASP A 4 -22.76 9.32 -5.46
N LYS A 5 -22.59 8.40 -6.41
CA LYS A 5 -23.11 8.45 -7.78
C LYS A 5 -24.05 7.28 -8.06
N PHE A 6 -25.16 7.20 -7.33
CA PHE A 6 -26.15 6.12 -7.46
C PHE A 6 -27.39 6.58 -8.25
N VAL A 7 -27.70 5.90 -9.35
CA VAL A 7 -28.82 6.27 -10.25
C VAL A 7 -30.20 5.99 -9.67
N ASN A 8 -30.31 5.18 -8.61
CA ASN A 8 -31.60 4.80 -8.00
C ASN A 8 -31.48 4.63 -6.48
N GLY A 9 -30.92 5.65 -5.82
CA GLY A 9 -30.67 5.63 -4.39
C GLY A 9 -29.64 4.57 -3.96
N ARG A 10 -29.33 4.57 -2.66
CA ARG A 10 -28.42 3.61 -2.03
C ARG A 10 -28.85 3.38 -0.57
N PRO A 11 -28.41 2.29 0.07
CA PRO A 11 -28.51 2.16 1.52
C PRO A 11 -27.75 3.28 2.26
N GLU A 12 -28.13 3.51 3.52
CA GLU A 12 -27.47 4.44 4.44
C GLU A 12 -26.16 3.86 5.00
N TRP A 13 -25.24 3.47 4.11
CA TRP A 13 -23.95 2.89 4.50
C TRP A 13 -23.06 3.85 5.29
N ASP A 14 -23.31 5.15 5.21
CA ASP A 14 -22.66 6.17 6.02
C ASP A 14 -22.93 5.97 7.52
N LEU A 15 -24.13 5.50 7.88
CA LEU A 15 -24.44 5.12 9.27
C LEU A 15 -23.63 3.90 9.75
N ALA A 16 -23.08 3.11 8.83
CA ALA A 16 -22.21 1.96 9.09
C ALA A 16 -20.72 2.27 8.87
N GLY A 17 -20.35 3.54 8.68
CA GLY A 17 -18.96 3.98 8.54
C GLY A 17 -18.43 4.04 7.11
N ALA A 18 -19.27 3.90 6.08
CA ALA A 18 -18.84 4.17 4.71
C ALA A 18 -18.69 5.68 4.50
N GLU A 19 -17.48 6.10 4.11
CA GLU A 19 -17.22 7.49 3.75
C GLU A 19 -17.59 7.75 2.28
N PHE A 20 -18.39 8.78 2.04
CA PHE A 20 -18.71 9.24 0.69
C PHE A 20 -17.86 10.47 0.33
N VAL A 21 -17.22 10.41 -0.84
CA VAL A 21 -16.29 11.44 -1.32
C VAL A 21 -16.67 11.88 -2.73
N GLN A 22 -16.22 13.08 -3.14
CA GLN A 22 -16.47 13.57 -4.50
C GLN A 22 -15.59 12.86 -5.55
N ASP A 23 -14.36 12.50 -5.16
CA ASP A 23 -13.39 11.79 -5.98
C ASP A 23 -12.66 10.76 -5.11
N VAL A 24 -12.74 9.49 -5.51
CA VAL A 24 -12.12 8.37 -4.78
C VAL A 24 -10.70 8.07 -5.26
N VAL A 25 -10.32 8.57 -6.45
CA VAL A 25 -9.08 8.20 -7.14
C VAL A 25 -7.83 8.41 -6.28
N PRO A 26 -7.63 9.55 -5.59
CA PRO A 26 -6.46 9.74 -4.72
C PRO A 26 -6.33 8.67 -3.63
N PHE A 27 -7.44 8.26 -3.04
CA PHE A 27 -7.47 7.28 -1.96
C PHE A 27 -7.27 5.85 -2.47
N GLU A 28 -7.79 5.54 -3.66
CA GLU A 28 -7.51 4.28 -4.34
C GLU A 28 -6.02 4.17 -4.69
N GLU A 29 -5.41 5.22 -5.26
CA GLU A 29 -3.99 5.24 -5.57
C GLU A 29 -3.13 5.13 -4.31
N MET A 30 -3.47 5.86 -3.25
CA MET A 30 -2.81 5.76 -1.95
C MET A 30 -2.82 4.33 -1.45
N LYS A 31 -3.99 3.68 -1.40
CA LYS A 31 -4.12 2.29 -0.97
C LYS A 31 -3.34 1.34 -1.89
N LEU A 32 -3.43 1.53 -3.21
CA LEU A 32 -2.78 0.66 -4.19
C LEU A 32 -1.26 0.71 -4.11
N ARG A 33 -0.69 1.89 -3.87
CA ARG A 33 0.76 2.10 -3.80
C ARG A 33 1.31 1.83 -2.40
N MET A 34 0.68 2.39 -1.36
CA MET A 34 1.17 2.28 0.02
C MET A 34 0.85 0.93 0.63
N LEU A 35 -0.42 0.49 0.63
CA LEU A 35 -0.81 -0.81 1.23
C LEU A 35 -0.46 -1.96 0.28
N ASN A 36 -0.98 -1.97 -0.93
CA ASN A 36 -0.80 -3.14 -1.80
C ASN A 36 0.64 -3.25 -2.31
N GLY A 37 1.31 -2.13 -2.60
CA GLY A 37 2.72 -2.10 -2.98
C GLY A 37 3.64 -2.61 -1.88
N SER A 38 3.53 -2.12 -0.65
CA SER A 38 4.37 -2.59 0.46
C SER A 38 4.06 -4.04 0.85
N HIS A 39 2.81 -4.51 0.70
CA HIS A 39 2.45 -5.91 0.92
C HIS A 39 3.10 -6.83 -0.11
N SER A 40 3.15 -6.43 -1.39
CA SER A 40 3.92 -7.15 -2.42
C SER A 40 5.42 -7.14 -2.13
N PHE A 41 5.97 -5.97 -1.78
CA PHE A 41 7.38 -5.80 -1.43
C PHE A 41 7.80 -6.76 -0.29
N LEU A 42 7.04 -6.76 0.80
CA LEU A 42 7.25 -7.66 1.93
C LEU A 42 7.04 -9.14 1.58
N ALA A 43 6.07 -9.45 0.72
CA ALA A 43 5.83 -10.82 0.29
C ALA A 43 7.00 -11.40 -0.50
N TYR A 44 7.56 -10.64 -1.45
CA TYR A 44 8.71 -11.09 -2.25
C TYR A 44 9.96 -11.25 -1.40
N LEU A 45 10.34 -10.21 -0.65
CA LEU A 45 11.51 -10.26 0.21
C LEU A 45 11.35 -11.31 1.31
N GLY A 46 10.17 -11.35 1.95
CA GLY A 46 9.88 -12.28 3.03
C GLY A 46 9.93 -13.73 2.59
N TYR A 47 9.36 -14.04 1.41
CA TYR A 47 9.42 -15.39 0.85
C TYR A 47 10.86 -15.83 0.56
N LEU A 48 11.66 -14.96 -0.07
CA LEU A 48 13.08 -15.24 -0.33
C LEU A 48 13.91 -15.31 0.96
N GLY A 49 13.53 -14.54 1.98
CA GLY A 49 14.13 -14.55 3.31
C GLY A 49 13.69 -15.69 4.23
N GLY A 50 12.82 -16.59 3.76
CA GLY A 50 12.35 -17.76 4.52
C GLY A 50 11.24 -17.48 5.54
N TYR A 51 10.63 -16.29 5.51
CA TYR A 51 9.49 -15.96 6.36
C TYR A 51 8.19 -16.51 5.77
N ALA A 52 7.45 -17.30 6.55
CA ALA A 52 6.20 -17.92 6.10
C ALA A 52 5.06 -16.90 5.99
N HIS A 53 4.94 -15.96 6.94
CA HIS A 53 3.89 -14.95 6.96
C HIS A 53 4.45 -13.52 6.96
N ILE A 54 3.61 -12.57 6.52
CA ILE A 54 3.94 -11.14 6.56
C ILE A 54 4.24 -10.66 7.99
N SER A 55 3.48 -11.13 8.98
CA SER A 55 3.76 -10.81 10.39
C SER A 55 5.15 -11.25 10.85
N ASP A 56 5.65 -12.36 10.30
CA ASP A 56 6.96 -12.90 10.67
C ASP A 56 8.07 -11.94 10.16
N THR A 57 7.90 -11.36 8.97
CA THR A 57 8.82 -10.32 8.45
C THR A 57 8.88 -9.09 9.36
N MET A 58 7.77 -8.73 10.01
CA MET A 58 7.68 -7.56 10.89
C MET A 58 8.44 -7.73 12.22
N THR A 59 8.81 -8.96 12.58
CA THR A 59 9.69 -9.22 13.73
C THR A 59 11.14 -8.80 13.46
N ASN A 60 11.52 -8.64 12.19
CA ASN A 60 12.81 -8.14 11.76
C ASN A 60 12.76 -6.62 11.55
N THR A 61 13.62 -5.89 12.25
CA THR A 61 13.67 -4.42 12.20
C THR A 61 14.04 -3.89 10.83
N ASP A 62 14.86 -4.61 10.06
CA ASP A 62 15.30 -4.19 8.73
C ASP A 62 14.17 -4.27 7.71
N TYR A 63 13.34 -5.32 7.77
CA TYR A 63 12.14 -5.45 6.93
C TYR A 63 11.11 -4.38 7.26
N ARG A 64 10.88 -4.12 8.56
CA ARG A 64 9.98 -3.05 9.02
C ARG A 64 10.45 -1.70 8.49
N LYS A 65 11.73 -1.39 8.64
CA LYS A 65 12.32 -0.14 8.15
C LYS A 65 12.27 -0.04 6.63
N ALA A 66 12.59 -1.11 5.91
CA ALA A 66 12.57 -1.13 4.45
C ALA A 66 11.15 -0.91 3.90
N ALA A 67 10.12 -1.55 4.48
CA ALA A 67 8.74 -1.33 4.07
C ALA A 67 8.27 0.10 4.35
N PHE A 68 8.62 0.65 5.52
CA PHE A 68 8.30 2.04 5.85
C PHE A 68 9.01 3.03 4.92
N ASP A 69 10.31 2.83 4.68
CA ASP A 69 11.11 3.64 3.77
C ASP A 69 10.58 3.54 2.32
N MET A 70 10.19 2.36 1.85
CA MET A 70 9.57 2.17 0.54
C MET A 70 8.26 2.97 0.42
N MET A 71 7.42 2.92 1.44
CA MET A 71 6.18 3.72 1.48
C MET A 71 6.46 5.22 1.46
N ILE A 72 7.34 5.72 2.34
CA ILE A 72 7.53 7.17 2.52
C ILE A 72 8.47 7.78 1.48
N LYS A 73 9.51 7.08 1.07
CA LYS A 73 10.54 7.64 0.18
C LYS A 73 10.25 7.40 -1.30
N ALA A 74 9.49 6.36 -1.64
CA ALA A 74 9.23 6.00 -3.04
C ALA A 74 7.75 6.03 -3.44
N GLN A 75 6.81 5.79 -2.53
CA GLN A 75 5.38 5.84 -2.88
C GLN A 75 4.76 7.19 -2.59
N ALA A 76 4.92 7.72 -1.37
CA ALA A 76 4.31 8.96 -0.92
C ALA A 76 4.60 10.19 -1.82
N PRO A 77 5.82 10.41 -2.35
CA PRO A 77 6.10 11.56 -3.22
C PRO A 77 5.34 11.52 -4.56
N THR A 78 4.81 10.36 -4.92
CA THR A 78 4.13 10.11 -6.20
C THR A 78 2.61 10.23 -6.11
N LEU A 79 2.08 10.51 -4.91
CA LEU A 79 0.65 10.60 -4.62
C LEU A 79 0.18 12.06 -4.59
N SER A 80 -0.98 12.33 -5.19
CA SER A 80 -1.66 13.62 -5.11
C SER A 80 -2.81 13.54 -4.13
N MET A 81 -2.55 13.78 -2.84
CA MET A 81 -3.55 13.64 -1.78
C MET A 81 -4.24 14.96 -1.42
N PRO A 82 -5.51 14.92 -0.96
CA PRO A 82 -6.17 16.09 -0.38
C PRO A 82 -5.38 16.67 0.80
N ALA A 83 -5.46 17.98 0.98
CA ALA A 83 -4.79 18.69 2.06
C ALA A 83 -5.17 18.10 3.43
N GLY A 84 -4.18 17.95 4.30
CA GLY A 84 -4.36 17.35 5.63
C GLY A 84 -4.26 15.82 5.66
N THR A 85 -4.08 15.15 4.52
CA THR A 85 -3.79 13.71 4.51
C THR A 85 -2.38 13.45 5.07
N ASP A 86 -2.30 12.71 6.16
CA ASP A 86 -1.04 12.32 6.77
C ASP A 86 -0.59 10.93 6.27
N LEU A 87 0.32 10.94 5.29
CA LEU A 87 0.86 9.71 4.70
C LEU A 87 1.84 8.98 5.62
N GLU A 88 2.46 9.66 6.58
CA GLU A 88 3.38 9.06 7.55
C GLU A 88 2.62 8.32 8.65
N ALA A 89 1.55 8.93 9.16
CA ALA A 89 0.60 8.26 10.04
C ALA A 89 -0.03 7.05 9.34
N TYR A 90 -0.39 7.18 8.06
CA TYR A 90 -0.91 6.05 7.29
C TYR A 90 0.11 4.91 7.14
N ALA A 91 1.37 5.22 6.79
CA ALA A 91 2.43 4.22 6.72
C ALA A 91 2.67 3.52 8.07
N THR A 92 2.64 4.27 9.17
CA THR A 92 2.76 3.75 10.54
C THR A 92 1.63 2.77 10.85
N LEU A 93 0.38 3.13 10.54
CA LEU A 93 -0.77 2.26 10.69
C LEU A 93 -0.64 0.98 9.85
N LEU A 94 -0.10 1.08 8.63
CA LEU A 94 0.13 -0.09 7.78
C LEU A 94 1.17 -1.05 8.38
N ILE A 95 2.26 -0.53 8.94
CA ILE A 95 3.26 -1.32 9.65
C ILE A 95 2.64 -2.04 10.87
N GLU A 96 1.79 -1.37 11.64
CA GLU A 96 1.04 -1.99 12.74
C GLU A 96 0.16 -3.13 12.24
N ARG A 97 -0.60 -2.90 11.16
CA ARG A 97 -1.49 -3.92 10.57
C ARG A 97 -0.72 -5.13 10.05
N PHE A 98 0.40 -4.93 9.38
CA PHE A 98 1.26 -6.04 8.94
C PHE A 98 1.88 -6.81 10.11
N SER A 99 2.02 -6.17 11.28
CA SER A 99 2.57 -6.80 12.49
C SER A 99 1.58 -7.73 13.20
N ASN A 100 0.30 -7.77 12.79
CA ASN A 100 -0.71 -8.60 13.46
C ASN A 100 -0.50 -10.10 13.19
N PRO A 101 -0.09 -10.91 14.20
CA PRO A 101 0.25 -12.32 14.02
C PRO A 101 -0.98 -13.23 13.88
N SER A 102 -2.18 -12.73 14.21
CA SER A 102 -3.44 -13.46 14.04
C SER A 102 -3.83 -13.56 12.57
N LEU A 103 -3.37 -12.63 11.73
CA LEU A 103 -3.55 -12.66 10.29
C LEU A 103 -2.41 -13.47 9.65
N LYS A 104 -2.66 -14.74 9.38
CA LYS A 104 -1.71 -15.67 8.75
C LYS A 104 -1.59 -15.45 7.23
N HIS A 105 -1.32 -14.23 6.80
CA HIS A 105 -1.07 -13.90 5.39
C HIS A 105 0.26 -14.51 4.94
N GLN A 106 0.20 -15.59 4.17
CA GLN A 106 1.40 -16.30 3.74
C GLN A 106 2.13 -15.53 2.64
N THR A 107 3.44 -15.37 2.78
CA THR A 107 4.29 -14.58 1.85
C THR A 107 4.17 -15.09 0.42
N TRP A 108 4.25 -16.40 0.21
CA TRP A 108 4.14 -17.02 -1.12
C TRP A 108 2.76 -16.79 -1.77
N GLN A 109 1.67 -16.85 -0.99
CA GLN A 109 0.31 -16.59 -1.50
C GLN A 109 0.16 -15.14 -1.96
N ILE A 110 0.68 -14.19 -1.17
CA ILE A 110 0.62 -12.77 -1.54
C ILE A 110 1.51 -12.48 -2.77
N ALA A 111 2.65 -13.18 -2.88
CA ALA A 111 3.60 -13.04 -3.98
C ALA A 111 3.08 -13.57 -5.34
N MET A 112 2.07 -14.44 -5.36
CA MET A 112 1.47 -14.94 -6.61
C MET A 112 0.99 -13.81 -7.54
N ASP A 113 0.87 -14.10 -8.83
CA ASP A 113 0.38 -13.17 -9.86
C ASP A 113 1.15 -11.83 -9.90
N GLY A 114 2.44 -11.87 -9.58
CA GLY A 114 3.28 -10.68 -9.51
C GLY A 114 3.31 -9.87 -10.81
N SER A 115 3.29 -10.54 -11.96
CA SER A 115 3.23 -9.89 -13.27
C SER A 115 1.99 -9.01 -13.46
N GLN A 116 0.86 -9.37 -12.84
CA GLN A 116 -0.37 -8.59 -12.87
C GLN A 116 -0.36 -7.46 -11.82
N LYS A 117 0.30 -7.69 -10.69
CA LYS A 117 0.31 -6.79 -9.53
C LYS A 117 1.32 -5.65 -9.63
N ILE A 118 2.54 -5.93 -10.10
CA ILE A 118 3.67 -4.99 -10.00
C ILE A 118 3.39 -3.69 -10.77
N ALA A 119 2.88 -3.79 -12.01
CA ALA A 119 2.61 -2.61 -12.83
C ALA A 119 1.64 -1.63 -12.16
N GLN A 120 0.58 -2.15 -11.52
CA GLN A 120 -0.44 -1.35 -10.85
C GLN A 120 0.04 -0.78 -9.50
N ARG A 121 0.91 -1.51 -8.78
CA ARG A 121 1.33 -1.17 -7.42
C ARG A 121 2.59 -0.31 -7.35
N MET A 122 3.46 -0.40 -8.35
CA MET A 122 4.79 0.26 -8.36
C MET A 122 5.12 0.92 -9.70
N GLY A 123 4.49 0.50 -10.81
CA GLY A 123 4.86 0.97 -12.15
C GLY A 123 4.67 2.47 -12.35
N GLY A 124 3.58 3.05 -11.83
CA GLY A 124 3.35 4.50 -11.88
C GLY A 124 4.41 5.28 -11.10
N SER A 125 4.77 4.82 -9.90
CA SER A 125 5.77 5.45 -9.04
C SER A 125 7.17 5.36 -9.62
N LEU A 126 7.53 4.20 -10.19
CA LEU A 126 8.81 4.02 -10.86
C LEU A 126 8.93 4.97 -12.06
N ARG A 127 7.88 5.07 -12.88
CA ARG A 127 7.84 6.03 -13.99
C ARG A 127 8.01 7.47 -13.51
N HIS A 128 7.27 7.87 -12.47
CA HIS A 128 7.39 9.20 -11.88
C HIS A 128 8.84 9.53 -11.50
N HIS A 129 9.52 8.61 -10.80
CA HIS A 129 10.89 8.86 -10.37
C HIS A 129 11.89 8.91 -11.54
N ILE A 130 11.72 8.06 -12.55
CA ILE A 130 12.54 8.07 -13.77
C ILE A 130 12.37 9.40 -14.52
N GLU A 131 11.14 9.83 -14.74
CA GLU A 131 10.82 11.07 -15.48
C GLU A 131 11.32 12.33 -14.76
N ASN A 132 11.36 12.30 -13.41
CA ASN A 132 11.78 13.43 -12.59
C ASN A 132 13.25 13.33 -12.11
N GLY A 133 13.98 12.27 -12.48
CA GLY A 133 15.38 12.07 -12.06
C GLY A 133 15.58 11.96 -10.54
N THR A 134 14.62 11.36 -9.83
CA THR A 134 14.66 11.21 -8.36
C THR A 134 14.95 9.77 -7.93
N ASP A 135 15.31 9.55 -6.67
CA ASP A 135 15.70 8.21 -6.15
C ASP A 135 14.52 7.22 -6.21
N TYR A 136 14.72 6.08 -6.87
CA TYR A 136 13.76 4.99 -6.99
C TYR A 136 14.27 3.65 -6.45
N LYS A 137 15.35 3.63 -5.66
CA LYS A 137 15.99 2.38 -5.21
C LYS A 137 15.09 1.40 -4.46
N TRP A 138 13.98 1.88 -3.88
CA TRP A 138 13.01 1.02 -3.18
C TRP A 138 12.01 0.34 -4.12
N LEU A 139 12.06 0.65 -5.42
CA LEU A 139 11.20 0.11 -6.47
C LEU A 139 11.97 -0.74 -7.49
N ALA A 140 13.30 -0.89 -7.34
CA ALA A 140 14.21 -1.52 -8.29
C ALA A 140 15.10 -2.59 -7.65
#